data_AF-A0A4U7DB80-F1
#
_entry.id   AF-A0A4U7DB80-F1
#
_cell.length_a   1.000
_cell.length_b   1.000
_cell.length_c   1.000
_cell.angle_alpha   90.00
_cell.angle_beta   90.00
_cell.angle_gamma   90.00
#
_symmetry.space_group_name_H-M   'P 1'
#
loop_
_entity.id
_entity.type
_entity.pdbx_description
1 polymer ?
#
loop_
_entity_poly.entity_id
_entity_poly.type
_entity_poly.pdbx_seq_one_letter_code
_entity_poly.pdbx_strand_id
1 'polypeptide(L)'
;MTDEPTDTHPTHDEFTPDPNDAEYPSTLRITSLPAEQAQAAAIERAERWEDGEAVPHVVNFEDRARLRQLLTDRRMELLEAVMERPPESIRALADRLDRDVHVVHDDLSLLADYEIVHFEADGRAKRPYVPYETV
;
A
#
# COMPACT_ATOMS: atom_id res chain seq x y z
N MET A 1 8.72 26.59 37.60
CA MET A 1 8.64 25.14 37.35
C MET A 1 7.18 24.79 37.19
N THR A 2 6.73 24.72 35.95
CA THR A 2 5.55 23.94 35.57
C THR A 2 5.86 23.41 34.18
N ASP A 3 6.31 22.17 34.14
CA ASP A 3 6.55 21.41 32.90
C ASP A 3 5.20 21.18 32.21
N GLU A 4 5.09 21.62 30.94
CA GLU A 4 4.09 21.11 30.01
C GLU A 4 4.60 19.77 29.45
N PRO A 5 3.83 18.67 29.51
CA PRO A 5 4.19 17.48 28.78
C PRO A 5 3.89 17.74 27.30
N THR A 6 4.94 17.91 26.49
CA THR A 6 4.83 17.83 25.03
C THR A 6 4.58 16.37 24.69
N ASP A 7 3.29 15.99 24.61
CA ASP A 7 2.84 14.73 24.07
C ASP A 7 3.00 14.79 22.53
N THR A 8 4.26 14.74 22.07
CA THR A 8 4.56 14.52 20.65
C THR A 8 4.34 13.03 20.40
N HIS A 9 3.09 12.63 20.22
CA HIS A 9 2.81 11.33 19.63
C HIS A 9 3.41 11.37 18.21
N PRO A 10 4.42 10.54 17.88
CA PRO A 10 4.94 10.49 16.53
C PRO A 10 3.78 10.16 15.60
N THR A 11 3.59 11.00 14.58
CA THR A 11 2.63 10.72 13.51
C THR A 11 3.15 9.55 12.70
N HIS A 12 2.27 8.72 12.15
CA HIS A 12 2.61 7.51 11.39
C HIS A 12 3.70 7.76 10.32
N ASP A 13 3.73 8.97 9.75
CA ASP A 13 4.74 9.47 8.80
C ASP A 13 6.20 9.45 9.29
N GLU A 14 6.49 9.53 10.60
CA GLU A 14 7.89 9.55 11.09
C GLU A 14 8.57 8.17 11.06
N PHE A 15 7.79 7.09 10.92
CA PHE A 15 8.30 5.72 10.90
C PHE A 15 8.17 5.05 9.54
N THR A 16 7.52 5.70 8.58
CA THR A 16 7.48 5.24 7.20
C THR A 16 8.74 5.74 6.51
N PRO A 17 9.72 4.87 6.18
CA PRO A 17 10.80 5.28 5.29
C PRO A 17 10.20 5.88 4.02
N ASP A 18 10.92 6.84 3.41
CA ASP A 18 10.52 7.36 2.10
C ASP A 18 10.26 6.14 1.20
N PRO A 19 9.08 6.02 0.57
CA PRO A 19 8.76 4.87 -0.27
C PRO A 19 9.74 4.70 -1.45
N ASN A 20 10.58 5.69 -1.74
CA ASN A 20 11.68 5.58 -2.69
C ASN A 20 12.97 4.95 -2.11
N ASP A 21 13.14 4.96 -0.78
CA ASP A 21 14.31 4.42 -0.07
C ASP A 21 14.02 3.06 0.62
N ALA A 22 12.76 2.64 0.67
CA ALA A 22 12.35 1.38 1.29
C ALA A 22 12.56 0.19 0.32
N GLU A 23 13.35 -0.79 0.73
CA GLU A 23 13.39 -2.10 0.05
C GLU A 23 12.12 -2.87 0.39
N TYR A 24 11.12 -2.81 -0.51
CA TYR A 24 9.90 -3.59 -0.38
C TYR A 24 10.17 -5.07 -0.69
N PRO A 25 9.58 -6.01 0.05
CA PRO A 25 9.62 -7.42 -0.32
C PRO A 25 8.90 -7.62 -1.66
N SER A 26 9.29 -8.62 -2.44
CA SER A 26 8.71 -8.85 -3.77
C SER A 26 7.23 -9.23 -3.76
N THR A 27 6.67 -9.65 -2.61
CA THR A 27 5.29 -10.11 -2.49
C THR A 27 4.52 -9.29 -1.46
N LEU A 28 3.41 -8.72 -1.88
CA LEU A 28 2.32 -8.25 -1.04
C LEU A 28 1.35 -9.40 -0.80
N ARG A 29 0.85 -9.56 0.42
CA ARG A 29 -0.18 -10.55 0.75
C ARG A 29 -1.32 -9.87 1.49
N ILE A 30 -2.52 -9.96 0.90
CA ILE A 30 -3.73 -9.43 1.49
C ILE A 30 -4.45 -10.53 2.28
N THR A 31 -4.68 -10.33 3.58
CA THR A 31 -5.33 -11.30 4.46
C THR A 31 -6.62 -10.77 5.06
N SER A 32 -7.51 -11.67 5.51
CA SER A 32 -8.65 -11.32 6.35
C SER A 32 -8.72 -12.25 7.56
N LEU A 33 -7.98 -11.86 8.59
CA LEU A 33 -7.89 -12.55 9.87
C LEU A 33 -8.42 -11.64 10.98
N PRO A 34 -9.02 -12.21 12.04
CA PRO A 34 -9.29 -11.47 13.28
C PRO A 34 -8.03 -10.85 13.87
N ALA A 35 -8.18 -9.74 14.61
CA ALA A 35 -7.09 -8.95 15.20
C ALA A 35 -6.02 -9.82 15.88
N GLU A 36 -6.43 -10.71 16.79
CA GLU A 36 -5.52 -11.56 17.57
C GLU A 36 -4.69 -12.49 16.66
N GLN A 37 -5.31 -13.05 15.63
CA GLN A 37 -4.61 -13.94 14.68
C GLN A 37 -3.68 -13.15 13.76
N ALA A 38 -4.10 -11.96 13.32
CA ALA A 38 -3.25 -11.08 12.52
C ALA A 38 -2.01 -10.62 13.30
N GLN A 39 -2.18 -10.29 14.59
CA GLN A 39 -1.10 -9.91 15.48
C GLN A 39 -0.12 -11.06 15.72
N ALA A 40 -0.62 -12.26 16.03
CA ALA A 40 0.22 -13.44 16.19
C ALA A 40 1.02 -13.75 14.89
N ALA A 41 0.36 -13.69 13.74
CA ALA A 41 1.02 -13.88 12.44
C ALA A 41 2.03 -12.78 12.11
N ALA A 42 1.85 -11.56 12.63
CA ALA A 42 2.83 -10.48 12.49
C ALA A 42 4.09 -10.72 13.33
N ILE A 43 3.93 -11.22 14.55
CA ILE A 43 5.07 -11.58 15.42
C ILE A 43 5.89 -12.72 14.79
N GLU A 44 5.24 -13.81 14.39
CA GLU A 44 5.92 -14.94 13.72
C GLU A 44 6.67 -14.50 12.45
N ARG A 45 6.11 -13.54 11.71
CA ARG A 45 6.76 -12.97 10.54
C ARG A 45 8.00 -12.16 10.90
N ALA A 46 7.93 -11.36 11.96
CA ALA A 46 9.09 -10.60 12.43
C ALA A 46 10.23 -11.53 12.88
N GLU A 47 9.91 -12.58 13.63
CA GLU A 47 10.90 -13.59 14.06
C GLU A 47 11.61 -14.23 12.87
N ARG A 48 10.87 -14.68 11.85
CA ARG A 48 11.47 -15.24 10.62
C ARG A 48 12.35 -14.23 9.88
N TRP A 49 11.94 -12.96 9.85
CA TRP A 49 12.75 -11.92 9.22
C TRP A 49 14.05 -11.67 9.98
N GLU A 50 14.02 -11.69 11.32
CA GLU A 50 15.22 -11.63 12.17
C GLU A 50 16.16 -12.83 11.91
N ASP A 51 15.59 -14.01 11.63
CA ASP A 51 16.32 -15.20 11.21
C ASP A 51 16.87 -15.15 9.76
N GLY A 52 16.61 -14.04 9.05
CA GLY A 52 17.09 -13.79 7.69
C GLY A 52 16.22 -14.40 6.58
N GLU A 53 15.01 -14.84 6.90
CA GLU A 53 14.06 -15.33 5.91
C GLU A 53 13.38 -14.18 5.16
N ALA A 54 13.10 -14.38 3.87
CA ALA A 54 12.30 -13.46 3.09
C ALA A 54 10.83 -13.56 3.53
N VAL A 55 10.26 -12.43 3.95
CA VAL A 55 8.86 -12.35 4.39
C VAL A 55 8.07 -11.36 3.53
N PRO A 56 6.80 -11.67 3.21
CA PRO A 56 5.98 -10.76 2.41
C PRO A 56 5.54 -9.54 3.22
N HIS A 57 5.23 -8.45 2.52
CA HIS A 57 4.46 -7.35 3.12
C HIS A 57 3.01 -7.83 3.29
N VAL A 58 2.41 -7.61 4.46
CA VAL A 58 1.07 -8.14 4.76
C VAL A 58 0.12 -7.03 5.17
N VAL A 59 -0.98 -6.89 4.43
CA VAL A 59 -2.10 -6.01 4.78
C VAL A 59 -3.27 -6.87 5.23
N ASN A 60 -3.71 -6.70 6.48
CA ASN A 60 -4.82 -7.47 7.05
C ASN A 60 -6.12 -6.67 7.16
N PHE A 61 -7.23 -7.29 6.77
CA PHE A 61 -8.58 -6.76 6.88
C PHE A 61 -9.42 -7.59 7.86
N GLU A 62 -9.65 -7.05 9.05
CA GLU A 62 -10.60 -7.67 9.99
C GLU A 62 -12.04 -7.66 9.43
N ASP A 63 -12.41 -6.56 8.77
CA ASP A 63 -13.70 -6.41 8.11
C ASP A 63 -13.66 -6.90 6.65
N ARG A 64 -14.38 -8.00 6.40
CA ARG A 64 -14.56 -8.56 5.06
C ARG A 64 -15.32 -7.65 4.12
N ALA A 65 -16.16 -6.74 4.61
CA ALA A 65 -16.84 -5.77 3.76
C ALA A 65 -15.83 -4.78 3.19
N ARG A 66 -14.89 -4.28 4.01
CA ARG A 66 -13.80 -3.41 3.58
C ARG A 66 -12.88 -4.10 2.57
N LEU A 67 -12.54 -5.37 2.79
CA LEU A 67 -11.76 -6.15 1.81
C LEU A 67 -12.46 -6.22 0.43
N ARG A 68 -13.76 -6.55 0.41
CA ARG A 68 -14.54 -6.60 -0.84
C ARG A 68 -14.68 -5.23 -1.49
N GLN A 69 -14.76 -4.18 -0.68
CA GLN A 69 -14.78 -2.81 -1.16
C GLN A 69 -13.45 -2.39 -1.76
N LEU A 70 -12.33 -3.03 -1.43
CA LEU A 70 -11.00 -2.76 -2.01
C LEU A 70 -10.76 -3.59 -3.28
N LEU A 71 -11.01 -4.89 -3.21
CA LEU A 71 -10.75 -5.86 -4.28
C LEU A 71 -11.92 -6.00 -5.27
N THR A 72 -12.43 -4.87 -5.76
CA THR A 72 -13.42 -4.90 -6.84
C THR A 72 -12.74 -5.21 -8.17
N ASP A 73 -13.46 -5.82 -9.10
CA ASP A 73 -12.93 -6.16 -10.43
C ASP A 73 -12.24 -4.96 -11.11
N ARG A 74 -12.84 -3.76 -11.01
CA ARG A 74 -12.27 -2.55 -11.61
C ARG A 74 -10.94 -2.15 -10.98
N ARG A 75 -10.76 -2.36 -9.67
CA ARG A 75 -9.50 -2.04 -9.00
C ARG A 75 -8.44 -3.10 -9.22
N MET A 76 -8.83 -4.37 -9.34
CA MET A 76 -7.90 -5.42 -9.74
C MET A 76 -7.37 -5.17 -11.16
N GLU A 77 -8.24 -4.82 -12.12
CA GLU A 77 -7.81 -4.47 -13.48
C GLU A 77 -6.90 -3.22 -13.50
N LEU A 78 -7.20 -2.22 -12.65
CA LEU A 78 -6.36 -1.04 -12.51
C LEU A 78 -4.99 -1.39 -11.92
N LEU A 79 -4.96 -2.23 -10.88
CA LEU A 79 -3.73 -2.70 -10.24
C LEU A 79 -2.87 -3.51 -11.21
N GLU A 80 -3.47 -4.47 -11.91
CA GLU A 80 -2.83 -5.26 -12.97
C GLU A 80 -2.22 -4.35 -14.04
N ALA A 81 -2.96 -3.35 -14.52
CA ALA A 81 -2.45 -2.43 -15.52
C ALA A 81 -1.24 -1.63 -15.02
N VAL A 82 -1.22 -1.21 -13.75
CA VAL A 82 -0.08 -0.51 -13.16
C VAL A 82 1.12 -1.46 -13.02
N MET A 83 0.92 -2.69 -12.57
CA MET A 83 1.98 -3.70 -12.43
C MET A 83 2.58 -4.11 -13.77
N GLU A 84 1.77 -4.34 -14.80
CA GLU A 84 2.24 -4.72 -16.14
C GLU A 84 3.06 -3.62 -16.80
N ARG A 85 2.63 -2.37 -16.64
CA ARG A 85 3.29 -1.21 -17.25
C ARG A 85 3.02 0.05 -16.43
N PRO A 86 3.97 0.45 -15.57
CA PRO A 86 3.86 1.67 -14.78
C PRO A 86 3.57 2.89 -15.66
N PRO A 87 2.49 3.64 -15.40
CA PRO A 87 2.11 4.80 -16.20
C PRO A 87 2.96 6.03 -15.87
N GLU A 88 3.06 6.96 -16.82
CA GLU A 88 3.75 8.25 -16.63
C GLU A 88 2.93 9.25 -15.78
N SER A 89 1.65 8.98 -15.55
CA SER A 89 0.79 9.74 -14.65
C SER A 89 -0.57 9.04 -14.45
N ILE A 90 -1.35 9.50 -13.47
CA ILE A 90 -2.75 9.10 -13.29
C ILE A 90 -3.59 9.33 -14.56
N ARG A 91 -3.36 10.44 -15.29
CA ARG A 91 -4.07 10.75 -16.54
C ARG A 91 -3.75 9.73 -17.63
N ALA A 92 -2.46 9.41 -17.80
CA ALA A 92 -2.04 8.41 -18.78
C ALA A 92 -2.64 7.03 -18.49
N LEU A 93 -2.78 6.66 -17.21
CA LEU A 93 -3.47 5.42 -16.82
C LEU A 93 -4.96 5.46 -17.16
N ALA A 94 -5.63 6.58 -16.85
CA ALA A 94 -7.05 6.76 -17.13
C ALA A 94 -7.35 6.70 -18.63
N ASP A 95 -6.55 7.38 -19.46
CA ASP A 95 -6.65 7.35 -20.91
C ASP A 95 -6.44 5.93 -21.46
N ARG A 96 -5.47 5.19 -20.91
CA ARG A 96 -5.18 3.81 -21.33
C ARG A 96 -6.32 2.84 -21.01
N LEU A 97 -7.00 3.05 -19.89
CA LEU A 97 -8.11 2.20 -19.44
C LEU A 97 -9.48 2.68 -19.96
N ASP A 98 -9.54 3.79 -20.70
CA ASP A 98 -10.78 4.47 -21.12
C ASP A 98 -11.71 4.76 -19.91
N ARG A 99 -11.14 5.38 -18.87
CA ARG A 99 -11.84 5.68 -17.60
C ARG A 99 -11.77 7.15 -17.24
N ASP A 100 -12.75 7.57 -16.44
CA ASP A 100 -12.73 8.91 -15.83
C ASP A 100 -11.53 9.07 -14.89
N VAL A 101 -10.78 10.17 -15.04
CA VAL A 101 -9.56 10.44 -14.27
C VAL A 101 -9.81 10.59 -12.77
N HIS A 102 -10.96 11.13 -12.36
CA HIS A 102 -11.30 11.27 -10.95
C HIS A 102 -11.55 9.90 -10.34
N VAL A 103 -12.26 9.02 -11.04
CA VAL A 103 -12.47 7.64 -10.59
C VAL A 103 -11.15 6.89 -10.43
N VAL A 104 -10.24 7.02 -11.42
CA VAL A 104 -8.92 6.37 -11.35
C VAL A 104 -8.07 6.95 -10.22
N HIS A 105 -8.12 8.27 -10.01
CA HIS A 105 -7.45 8.90 -8.88
C HIS A 105 -7.96 8.38 -7.54
N ASP A 106 -9.27 8.29 -7.37
CA ASP A 106 -9.89 7.84 -6.11
C ASP A 106 -9.57 6.36 -5.84
N ASP A 107 -9.61 5.52 -6.88
CA ASP A 107 -9.22 4.11 -6.77
C ASP A 107 -7.73 3.95 -6.41
N LEU A 108 -6.84 4.72 -7.05
CA LEU A 108 -5.40 4.72 -6.74
C LEU A 108 -5.12 5.25 -5.33
N SER A 109 -5.83 6.29 -4.90
CA SER A 109 -5.68 6.87 -3.57
C SER A 109 -6.08 5.85 -2.50
N LEU A 110 -7.21 5.17 -2.72
CA LEU A 110 -7.65 4.10 -1.82
C LEU A 110 -6.62 2.96 -1.76
N LEU A 111 -6.03 2.54 -2.88
CA LEU A 111 -4.99 1.51 -2.89
C LEU A 111 -3.71 1.99 -2.17
N ALA A 112 -3.38 3.27 -2.29
CA ALA A 112 -2.24 3.87 -1.61
C ALA A 112 -2.43 3.97 -0.09
N ASP A 113 -3.66 4.20 0.38
CA ASP A 113 -3.99 4.17 1.82
C ASP A 113 -3.71 2.79 2.46
N TYR A 114 -3.61 1.73 1.66
CA TYR A 114 -3.24 0.38 2.10
C TYR A 114 -1.82 -0.03 1.67
N GLU A 115 -0.98 0.92 1.24
CA GLU A 115 0.41 0.65 0.81
C GLU A 115 0.50 -0.38 -0.34
N ILE A 116 -0.56 -0.50 -1.14
CA ILE A 116 -0.59 -1.39 -2.32
C ILE A 116 0.01 -0.66 -3.53
N VAL A 117 -0.30 0.62 -3.66
CA VAL A 117 0.19 1.51 -4.71
C VAL A 117 0.93 2.67 -4.06
N HIS A 118 2.06 3.04 -4.62
CA HIS A 118 2.85 4.18 -4.19
C HIS A 118 2.89 5.23 -5.31
N PHE A 119 3.28 6.45 -4.96
CA PHE A 119 3.42 7.54 -5.92
C PHE A 119 4.84 8.09 -5.89
N GLU A 120 5.53 8.04 -7.03
CA GLU A 120 6.76 8.79 -7.21
C GLU A 120 6.43 10.25 -7.52
N ALA A 121 7.12 11.16 -6.85
CA ALA A 121 7.08 12.59 -7.14
C ALA A 121 8.10 12.93 -8.24
N ASP A 122 7.85 12.49 -9.47
CA ASP A 122 8.66 12.87 -10.63
C ASP A 122 8.16 14.21 -11.22
N GLY A 123 8.71 15.31 -10.69
CA GLY A 123 8.37 16.66 -11.14
C GLY A 123 6.95 17.11 -10.74
N ARG A 124 6.07 17.33 -11.73
CA ARG A 124 4.69 17.84 -11.51
C ARG A 124 3.61 16.77 -11.53
N ALA A 125 3.93 15.54 -11.96
CA ALA A 125 2.95 14.49 -12.12
C ALA A 125 3.19 13.40 -11.06
N LYS A 126 2.13 13.03 -10.33
CA LYS A 126 2.15 11.85 -9.47
C LYS A 126 2.15 10.61 -10.37
N ARG A 127 3.23 9.82 -10.31
CA ARG A 127 3.39 8.58 -11.05
C ARG A 127 3.05 7.40 -10.14
N PRO A 128 1.89 6.74 -10.33
CA PRO A 128 1.57 5.57 -9.52
C PRO A 128 2.44 4.38 -9.95
N TYR A 129 2.93 3.62 -8.98
CA TYR A 129 3.66 2.38 -9.17
C TYR A 129 3.30 1.37 -8.08
N VAL A 130 3.57 0.10 -8.33
CA VAL A 130 3.41 -0.98 -7.35
C VAL A 130 4.81 -1.51 -7.05
N PRO A 131 5.30 -1.45 -5.80
CA PRO A 131 6.66 -1.86 -5.46
C PRO A 131 6.82 -3.39 -5.34
N TYR A 132 5.75 -4.14 -5.59
CA TYR A 132 5.69 -5.59 -5.46
C TYR A 132 5.67 -6.25 -6.85
N GLU A 133 6.30 -7.41 -6.96
CA GLU A 133 6.22 -8.28 -8.14
C GLU A 133 4.94 -9.13 -8.13
N THR A 134 4.41 -9.44 -6.95
CA THR A 134 3.22 -10.27 -6.75
C THR A 134 2.33 -9.69 -5.65
N VAL A 135 1.01 -9.76 -5.84
CA VAL A 135 -0.04 -9.31 -4.90
C VAL A 135 -1.04 -10.44 -4.65
#